data_AF-A0AA90PKW1-F1
#
_entry.id   AF-A0AA90PKW1-F1
#
_cell.length_a   1.000
_cell.length_b   1.000
_cell.length_c   1.000
_cell.angle_alpha   90.00
_cell.angle_beta   90.00
_cell.angle_gamma   90.00
#
_symmetry.space_group_name_H-M   'P 1'
#
loop_
_entity.id
_entity.type
_entity.pdbx_description
1 polymer ?
#
loop_
_entity_poly.entity_id
_entity_poly.type
_entity_poly.pdbx_seq_one_letter_code
_entity_poly.pdbx_strand_id
1 'polypeptide(L)' 'MSLTEYNAKYEYIIRSNISDRQKALKLADLMTDMEGQLRNEIGEHRNKEVNALYKKVSLFSNLL' A
#
# COMPACT_ATOMS: atom_id res chain seq x y z
N MET A 1 0.19 10.71 1.38
CA MET A 1 1.64 10.42 1.35
C MET A 1 2.16 10.55 -0.08
N SER A 2 3.47 10.68 -0.27
CA SER A 2 4.10 10.46 -1.58
C SER A 2 4.14 8.98 -1.95
N LEU A 3 4.31 8.69 -3.24
CA LEU A 3 4.52 7.31 -3.71
C LEU A 3 5.71 6.66 -3.01
N THR A 4 6.80 7.40 -2.83
CA THR A 4 8.03 6.93 -2.17
C THR A 4 7.76 6.53 -0.72
N GLU A 5 6.96 7.31 0.01
CA GLU A 5 6.58 6.99 1.39
C GLU A 5 5.71 5.72 1.45
N TYR A 6 4.75 5.56 0.51
CA TYR A 6 3.95 4.35 0.45
C TYR A 6 4.79 3.12 0.16
N ASN A 7 5.72 3.22 -0.80
CA ASN A 7 6.58 2.11 -1.16
C ASN A 7 7.55 1.75 -0.02
N ALA A 8 8.07 2.75 0.71
CA ALA A 8 8.91 2.51 1.89
C ALA A 8 8.13 1.80 3.01
N LYS A 9 6.88 2.21 3.29
CA LYS A 9 6.02 1.51 4.26
C LYS A 9 5.74 0.07 3.81
N TYR A 10 5.41 -0.15 2.54
CA TYR A 10 5.21 -1.49 1.99
C TYR A 10 6.45 -2.38 2.18
N GLU A 11 7.62 -1.92 1.75
CA GLU A 11 8.89 -2.67 1.85
C GLU A 11 9.24 -2.97 3.32
N TYR A 12 8.98 -2.04 4.23
CA TYR A 12 9.16 -2.26 5.66
C TYR A 12 8.25 -3.37 6.18
N ILE A 13 6.96 -3.36 5.83
CA ILE A 13 6.01 -4.39 6.27
C ILE A 13 6.43 -5.78 5.78
N ILE A 14 6.76 -5.93 4.50
CA ILE A 14 7.11 -7.24 3.93
C ILE A 14 8.43 -7.79 4.50
N ARG A 15 9.40 -6.93 4.82
CA ARG A 15 10.71 -7.31 5.39
C ARG A 15 10.69 -7.45 6.90
N SER A 16 9.64 -6.95 7.56
CA SER A 16 9.55 -7.00 9.02
C SER A 16 9.41 -8.44 9.52
N ASN A 17 10.08 -8.72 10.63
CA ASN A 17 10.02 -10.01 11.32
C ASN A 17 8.78 -10.08 12.24
N ILE A 18 7.59 -9.93 11.65
CA ILE A 18 6.29 -10.05 12.33
C ILE A 18 5.49 -11.16 11.67
N SER A 19 4.46 -11.65 12.35
CA SER A 19 3.59 -12.71 11.81
C SER A 19 2.85 -12.26 10.55
N ASP A 20 2.49 -13.23 9.69
CA ASP A 20 1.75 -12.94 8.46
C ASP A 20 0.40 -12.28 8.73
N ARG A 21 -0.29 -12.66 9.82
CA ARG A 21 -1.49 -11.96 10.30
C ARG A 21 -1.24 -10.49 10.60
N GLN A 22 -0.11 -10.15 11.24
CA GLN A 22 0.24 -8.76 11.53
C GLN A 22 0.65 -8.00 10.27
N LYS A 23 1.30 -8.66 9.31
CA LYS A 23 1.57 -8.08 7.98
C LYS A 23 0.27 -7.76 7.26
N ALA A 24 -0.67 -8.70 7.18
CA ALA A 24 -1.97 -8.52 6.54
C ALA A 24 -2.74 -7.32 7.11
N LEU A 25 -2.78 -7.18 8.44
CA LEU A 25 -3.41 -6.00 9.08
C LEU A 25 -2.73 -4.68 8.69
N LYS A 26 -1.39 -4.63 8.74
CA LYS A 26 -0.64 -3.42 8.35
C LYS A 26 -0.76 -3.09 6.87
N LEU A 27 -0.88 -4.10 6.00
CA LEU A 27 -1.11 -3.91 4.57
C LEU A 27 -2.53 -3.41 4.30
N ALA A 28 -3.53 -3.88 5.04
CA ALA A 28 -4.90 -3.37 4.97
C ALA A 28 -4.95 -1.87 5.36
N ASP A 29 -4.28 -1.48 6.46
CA ASP A 29 -4.17 -0.07 6.86
C ASP A 29 -3.51 0.77 5.75
N LEU A 30 -2.42 0.26 5.16
CA LEU A 30 -1.72 0.91 4.06
C LEU A 30 -2.60 1.07 2.82
N MET A 31 -3.44 0.09 2.52
CA MET A 31 -4.41 0.15 1.42
C MET A 31 -5.47 1.22 1.67
N THR A 32 -6.00 1.33 2.89
CA THR A 32 -6.95 2.40 3.25
C THR A 32 -6.35 3.79 3.07
N ASP A 33 -5.08 4.00 3.46
CA ASP A 33 -4.39 5.27 3.23
C ASP A 33 -4.31 5.59 1.72
N MET A 34 -3.96 4.60 0.90
CA MET A 34 -3.86 4.76 -0.57
C MET A 34 -5.22 5.05 -1.21
N GLU A 35 -6.30 4.38 -0.77
CA GLU A 35 -7.66 4.63 -1.27
C GLU A 35 -8.11 6.06 -1.02
N GLY A 36 -7.82 6.60 0.17
CA GLY A 36 -8.10 8.01 0.48
C GLY A 36 -7.40 8.96 -0.49
N GLN A 37 -6.19 8.62 -0.92
CA GLN A 37 -5.45 9.40 -1.91
C GLN A 37 -5.96 9.22 -3.34
N LEU A 38 -6.35 8.02 -3.74
CA LEU A 38 -6.90 7.74 -5.06
C LEU A 38 -8.25 8.43 -5.28
N ARG A 39 -9.04 8.61 -4.22
CA ARG A 39 -10.33 9.32 -4.24
C ARG A 39 -10.16 10.85 -4.33
N ASN A 40 -9.06 11.40 -3.85
CA ASN A 40 -8.76 12.82 -3.97
C ASN A 40 -8.11 13.06 -5.34
N GLU A 41 -8.70 13.92 -6.18
CA GLU A 41 -8.35 14.17 -7.59
C GLU A 41 -6.98 14.85 -7.82
N ILE A 42 -5.95 14.49 -7.06
CA ILE A 42 -4.61 15.08 -7.13
C ILE A 42 -3.82 14.40 -8.27
N GLY A 43 -4.19 14.75 -9.50
CA GLY A 43 -3.42 14.49 -10.74
C GLY A 43 -3.42 13.04 -11.24
N GLU A 44 -3.86 12.84 -12.49
CA GLU A 44 -3.94 11.52 -13.13
C GLU A 44 -2.67 10.67 -13.01
N HIS A 45 -1.48 11.27 -13.18
CA HIS A 45 -0.23 10.52 -13.23
C HIS A 45 0.18 9.97 -11.86
N ARG A 46 -0.01 10.76 -10.79
CA ARG A 46 0.28 10.34 -9.41
C ARG A 46 -0.69 9.26 -8.96
N ASN A 47 -1.95 9.36 -9.38
CA ASN A 47 -2.95 8.32 -9.13
C ASN A 47 -2.62 7.01 -9.85
N LYS A 48 -2.04 7.03 -11.06
CA LYS A 48 -1.64 5.80 -11.76
C LYS A 48 -0.59 4.99 -10.99
N GLU A 49 0.45 5.65 -10.49
CA GLU A 49 1.54 4.96 -9.77
C GLU A 49 1.08 4.45 -8.39
N VAL A 50 0.30 5.27 -7.66
CA VAL A 50 -0.30 4.84 -6.39
C VAL A 50 -1.27 3.68 -6.60
N ASN A 51 -2.05 3.68 -7.69
CA ASN A 51 -2.95 2.57 -8.02
C ASN A 51 -2.19 1.29 -8.39
N ALA A 52 -1.05 1.41 -9.10
CA ALA A 52 -0.20 0.26 -9.39
C ALA A 52 0.36 -0.35 -8.10
N LEU A 53 0.81 0.48 -7.16
CA LEU A 53 1.27 0.02 -5.86
C LEU A 53 0.13 -0.60 -5.04
N TYR A 54 -1.04 0.03 -5.00
CA TYR A 54 -2.24 -0.50 -4.34
C TYR A 54 -2.58 -1.92 -4.81
N LYS A 55 -2.56 -2.17 -6.13
CA LYS A 55 -2.78 -3.51 -6.70
C LYS A 55 -1.72 -4.51 -6.25
N LYS A 56 -0.45 -4.10 -6.20
CA LYS A 56 0.66 -4.94 -5.69
C LYS A 56 0.43 -5.32 -4.22
N VAL A 57 0.07 -4.34 -3.38
CA VAL A 57 -0.23 -4.56 -1.96
C VAL A 57 -1.40 -5.52 -1.80
N SER A 58 -2.49 -5.30 -2.54
CA SER A 58 -3.69 -6.15 -2.50
C SER A 58 -3.38 -7.60 -2.87
N LEU A 59 -2.61 -7.82 -3.93
CA LEU A 59 -2.19 -9.16 -4.35
C LEU A 59 -1.40 -9.87 -3.26
N PHE A 60 -0.40 -9.22 -2.67
CA PHE A 60 0.40 -9.82 -1.61
C PHE A 60 -0.42 -10.08 -0.35
N SER A 61 -1.29 -9.15 0.04
CA SER A 61 -2.15 -9.31 1.22
C SER A 61 -3.10 -10.50 1.11
N ASN A 62 -3.50 -10.91 -0.09
CA ASN A 62 -4.35 -12.09 -0.32
C ASN A 62 -3.58 -13.42 -0.28
N LEU A 63 -2.25 -13.38 -0.22
CA LEU A 63 -1.38 -14.56 -0.19
C LEU A 63 -0.85 -14.88 1.23
N LEU A 64 -1.11 -14.00 2.19
CA LEU A 64 -0.76 -14.15 3.61
C LEU A 64 -1.90 -14.83 4.38
#